data_AF-A0A2K2FA37-F1
#
_entry.id   AF-A0A2K2FA37-F1
#
_cell.length_a   1.000
_cell.length_b   1.000
_cell.length_c   1.000
_cell.angle_alpha   90.00
_cell.angle_beta   90.00
_cell.angle_gamma   90.00
#
_symmetry.space_group_name_H-M   'P 1'
#
loop_
_entity.id
_entity.type
_entity.pdbx_description
1 polymer ?
#
loop_
_entity_poly.entity_id
_entity_poly.type
_entity_poly.pdbx_seq_one_letter_code
_entity_poly.pdbx_strand_id
1 'polypeptide(L)'
;MPKRELLNELYGRYINEFGDKEIVLGDGNIDSEIVLVGEAPGKDEVKLSKPFVGAAGKNLSQFMDILGIKREDIYITNVIKHRLSKINPNTGRIINRAATKADIDAVKDYLLQEIRIIDPVYVVTLGNVPLKAATGDYGISIGTVHGQTLEVEVLDKVYKFFPLYHPASIIYNRSLKEIYLDDLKKLSQLIKG
;
A
#
# COMPACT_ATOMS: atom_id res chain seq x y z
N MET A 1 -13.06 14.16 -16.75
CA MET A 1 -12.01 14.88 -16.01
C MET A 1 -10.74 14.02 -16.05
N PRO A 2 -9.56 14.58 -16.37
CA PRO A 2 -8.29 13.86 -16.33
C PRO A 2 -8.03 13.21 -14.96
N LYS A 3 -7.42 12.02 -14.92
CA LYS A 3 -7.10 11.32 -13.66
C LYS A 3 -6.34 12.19 -12.66
N ARG A 4 -5.41 13.02 -13.14
CA ARG A 4 -4.62 13.92 -12.30
C ARG A 4 -5.49 14.93 -11.55
N GLU A 5 -6.51 15.48 -12.20
CA GLU A 5 -7.43 16.43 -11.56
C GLU A 5 -8.29 15.74 -10.49
N LEU A 6 -8.81 14.55 -10.80
CA LEU A 6 -9.56 13.74 -9.83
C LEU A 6 -8.71 13.37 -8.59
N LEU A 7 -7.44 13.00 -8.79
CA LEU A 7 -6.51 12.76 -7.68
C LEU A 7 -6.24 14.02 -6.87
N ASN A 8 -6.06 15.17 -7.52
CA ASN A 8 -5.84 16.43 -6.81
C ASN A 8 -7.06 16.81 -5.96
N GLU A 9 -8.28 16.61 -6.45
CA GLU A 9 -9.50 16.83 -5.67
C GLU A 9 -9.61 15.86 -4.48
N LEU A 10 -9.32 14.58 -4.71
CA LEU A 10 -9.30 13.55 -3.66
C LEU A 10 -8.30 13.90 -2.56
N TYR A 11 -7.07 14.27 -2.94
CA TYR A 11 -6.02 14.62 -2.01
C TYR A 11 -6.23 15.98 -1.36
N GLY A 12 -6.86 16.93 -2.05
CA GLY A 12 -7.30 18.20 -1.46
C GLY A 12 -8.26 17.96 -0.29
N ARG A 13 -9.23 17.05 -0.45
CA ARG A 13 -10.12 16.63 0.66
C ARG A 13 -9.35 15.96 1.80
N TYR A 14 -8.43 15.06 1.48
CA TYR A 14 -7.61 14.39 2.50
C TYR A 14 -6.78 15.39 3.31
N ILE A 15 -6.13 16.35 2.64
CA ILE A 15 -5.32 17.38 3.29
C ILE A 15 -6.21 18.32 4.12
N ASN A 16 -7.40 18.67 3.64
CA ASN A 16 -8.32 19.51 4.41
C ASN A 16 -8.78 18.82 5.70
N GLU A 17 -8.98 17.49 5.67
CA GLU A 17 -9.44 16.72 6.83
C GLU A 17 -8.31 16.36 7.81
N PHE A 18 -7.11 16.06 7.30
CA PHE A 18 -5.97 15.54 8.08
C PHE A 18 -4.72 16.44 8.04
N GLY A 19 -4.88 17.72 7.71
CA GLY A 19 -3.76 18.65 7.46
C GLY A 19 -2.88 18.94 8.67
N ASP A 20 -3.30 18.56 9.87
CA ASP A 20 -2.49 18.60 11.09
C ASP A 20 -1.51 17.42 11.21
N LYS A 21 -1.59 16.44 10.29
CA LYS A 21 -0.77 15.23 10.31
C LYS A 21 0.44 15.31 9.35
N GLU A 22 1.41 14.43 9.59
CA GLU A 22 2.55 14.22 8.71
C GLU A 22 2.12 13.40 7.47
N ILE A 23 1.70 14.08 6.39
CA ILE A 23 1.10 13.48 5.19
C ILE A 23 2.16 13.02 4.15
N VAL A 24 1.91 11.87 3.52
CA VAL A 24 2.57 11.35 2.32
C VAL A 24 1.50 10.73 1.41
N LEU A 25 1.31 11.33 0.24
CA LEU A 25 0.33 10.90 -0.77
C LEU A 25 0.91 9.82 -1.70
N GLY A 26 0.10 9.32 -2.63
CA GLY A 26 0.54 8.39 -3.66
C GLY A 26 1.51 9.03 -4.66
N ASP A 27 2.35 8.22 -5.27
CA ASP A 27 3.41 8.63 -6.20
C ASP A 27 3.59 7.59 -7.30
N GLY A 28 4.03 8.02 -8.49
CA GLY A 28 4.31 7.15 -9.64
C GLY A 28 3.40 7.40 -10.85
N ASN A 29 3.27 6.39 -11.70
CA ASN A 29 2.50 6.46 -12.94
C ASN A 29 0.99 6.33 -12.68
N ILE A 30 0.23 7.38 -12.99
CA ILE A 30 -1.22 7.41 -12.77
C ILE A 30 -2.01 6.58 -13.80
N ASP A 31 -1.34 6.14 -14.86
CA ASP A 31 -1.84 5.25 -15.90
C ASP A 31 -1.25 3.84 -15.78
N SER A 32 -0.67 3.53 -14.62
CA SER A 32 -0.14 2.20 -14.34
C SER A 32 -1.23 1.12 -14.30
N GLU A 33 -0.93 -0.02 -14.90
CA GLU A 33 -1.74 -1.25 -14.77
C GLU A 33 -1.58 -1.91 -13.39
N ILE A 34 -0.60 -1.48 -12.59
CA ILE A 34 -0.29 -2.02 -11.26
C ILE A 34 -0.30 -0.89 -10.21
N VAL A 35 -1.09 -1.08 -9.16
CA VAL A 35 -1.04 -0.26 -7.94
C VAL A 35 -0.47 -1.08 -6.80
N LEU A 36 0.54 -0.56 -6.11
CA LEU A 36 1.08 -1.14 -4.88
C LEU A 36 0.56 -0.37 -3.66
N VAL A 37 -0.02 -1.08 -2.69
CA VAL A 37 -0.66 -0.49 -1.51
C VAL A 37 0.01 -1.00 -0.22
N GLY A 38 0.58 -0.08 0.56
CA GLY A 38 1.07 -0.32 1.92
C GLY A 38 0.11 0.12 3.03
N GLU A 39 0.58 0.08 4.27
CA GLU A 39 -0.19 0.48 5.47
C GLU A 39 -0.24 2.00 5.65
N ALA A 40 0.92 2.60 5.96
CA ALA A 40 1.08 4.01 6.30
C ALA A 40 2.54 4.44 6.07
N PRO A 41 2.82 5.74 5.85
CA PRO A 41 4.18 6.24 5.74
C PRO A 41 4.94 6.15 7.07
N GLY A 42 6.24 5.87 6.99
CA GLY A 42 7.18 5.96 8.10
C GLY A 42 7.86 7.33 8.20
N LYS A 43 8.82 7.43 9.11
CA LYS A 43 9.55 8.68 9.38
C LYS A 43 10.31 9.19 8.15
N ASP A 44 10.96 8.29 7.41
CA ASP A 44 11.77 8.65 6.25
C ASP A 44 10.88 9.02 5.06
N GLU A 45 9.75 8.35 4.89
CA GLU A 45 8.74 8.70 3.88
C GLU A 45 8.18 10.11 4.10
N VAL A 46 7.89 10.48 5.36
CA VAL A 46 7.48 11.86 5.70
C VAL A 46 8.58 12.86 5.37
N LYS A 47 9.82 12.58 5.79
CA LYS A 47 10.96 13.48 5.57
C LYS A 47 11.21 13.74 4.07
N LEU A 48 10.97 12.73 3.24
CA LEU A 48 11.21 12.78 1.79
C LEU A 48 9.92 13.04 0.98
N SER A 49 8.78 13.19 1.66
CA SER A 49 7.45 13.37 1.07
C SER A 49 7.12 12.38 -0.05
N LYS A 50 7.58 11.13 0.09
CA LYS A 50 7.47 10.11 -0.95
C LYS A 50 7.21 8.73 -0.32
N PRO A 51 6.28 7.92 -0.84
CA PRO A 51 5.98 6.62 -0.25
C PRO A 51 7.08 5.61 -0.58
N PHE A 52 7.41 4.72 0.35
CA PHE A 52 8.40 3.65 0.19
C PHE A 52 9.78 4.16 -0.26
N VAL A 53 10.41 5.03 0.54
CA VAL A 53 11.77 5.55 0.27
C VAL A 53 12.74 5.40 1.45
N GLY A 54 12.28 4.90 2.60
CA GLY A 54 13.11 4.54 3.75
C GLY A 54 13.41 3.04 3.83
N ALA A 55 13.25 2.47 5.03
CA ALA A 55 13.33 1.02 5.22
C ALA A 55 12.33 0.25 4.32
N ALA A 56 11.13 0.81 4.12
CA ALA A 56 10.15 0.27 3.18
C ALA A 56 10.60 0.42 1.71
N GLY A 57 11.41 1.44 1.39
CA GLY A 57 11.97 1.63 0.05
C GLY A 57 12.99 0.57 -0.35
N LYS A 58 13.86 0.13 0.57
CA LYS A 58 14.79 -0.98 0.28
C LYS A 58 14.06 -2.28 -0.06
N ASN A 59 12.98 -2.52 0.67
CA ASN A 59 12.09 -3.65 0.44
C ASN A 59 11.35 -3.55 -0.91
N LEU A 60 10.91 -2.33 -1.26
CA LEU A 60 10.30 -2.05 -2.56
C LEU A 60 11.31 -2.24 -3.71
N SER A 61 12.56 -1.82 -3.56
CA SER A 61 13.61 -2.05 -4.56
C SER A 61 13.78 -3.53 -4.86
N GLN A 62 13.88 -4.37 -3.83
CA GLN A 62 13.99 -5.81 -4.03
C GLN A 62 12.75 -6.40 -4.75
N PHE A 63 11.56 -5.93 -4.40
CA PHE A 63 10.32 -6.30 -5.09
C PHE A 63 10.35 -5.94 -6.57
N MET A 64 10.73 -4.69 -6.88
CA MET A 64 10.84 -4.18 -8.25
C MET A 64 11.89 -4.93 -9.06
N ASP A 65 13.06 -5.23 -8.46
CA ASP A 65 14.14 -5.99 -9.09
C ASP A 65 13.69 -7.40 -9.49
N ILE A 66 12.92 -8.09 -8.63
CA ILE A 66 12.42 -9.44 -8.89
C ILE A 66 11.36 -9.44 -9.99
N LEU A 67 10.45 -8.47 -9.98
CA LEU A 67 9.42 -8.36 -11.01
C LEU A 67 9.98 -7.85 -12.34
N GLY A 68 11.12 -7.15 -12.31
CA GLY A 68 11.72 -6.50 -13.46
C GLY A 68 10.93 -5.25 -13.89
N ILE A 69 10.34 -4.55 -12.93
CA ILE A 69 9.58 -3.31 -13.15
C ILE A 69 10.32 -2.14 -12.51
N LYS A 70 10.13 -0.92 -13.03
CA LYS A 70 10.67 0.28 -12.40
C LYS A 70 9.61 0.99 -11.57
N ARG A 71 10.07 1.86 -10.67
CA ARG A 71 9.16 2.62 -9.81
C ARG A 71 8.23 3.51 -10.63
N GLU A 72 8.79 4.12 -11.67
CA GLU A 72 8.10 4.98 -12.62
C GLU A 72 7.08 4.24 -13.49
N ASP A 73 7.12 2.90 -13.54
CA ASP A 73 6.13 2.11 -14.28
C ASP A 73 4.87 1.85 -13.45
N ILE A 74 4.95 1.98 -12.12
CA ILE A 74 3.86 1.65 -11.20
C ILE A 74 3.32 2.85 -10.43
N TYR A 75 2.13 2.68 -9.85
CA TYR A 75 1.58 3.60 -8.86
C TYR A 75 1.78 3.03 -7.46
N ILE A 76 2.24 3.84 -6.51
CA ILE A 76 2.56 3.41 -5.15
C ILE A 76 1.83 4.29 -4.16
N THR A 77 1.15 3.67 -3.20
CA THR A 77 0.35 4.39 -2.20
C THR A 77 0.24 3.61 -0.89
N ASN A 78 -0.42 4.18 0.11
CA ASN A 78 -0.73 3.54 1.39
C ASN A 78 -2.23 3.64 1.69
N VAL A 79 -2.80 2.78 2.51
CA VAL A 79 -4.17 2.98 3.03
C VAL A 79 -4.28 4.33 3.72
N ILE A 80 -3.37 4.58 4.65
CA ILE A 80 -3.33 5.80 5.46
C ILE A 80 -2.26 6.70 4.87
N LYS A 81 -2.64 7.91 4.43
CA LYS A 81 -1.72 8.87 3.80
C LYS A 81 -0.98 9.73 4.82
N HIS A 82 -0.99 9.37 6.10
CA HIS A 82 -0.25 10.08 7.13
C HIS A 82 0.42 9.13 8.11
N ARG A 83 1.50 9.60 8.74
CA ARG A 83 2.31 8.77 9.64
C ARG A 83 1.57 8.51 10.94
N LEU A 84 1.40 7.23 11.26
CA LEU A 84 0.89 6.80 12.56
C LEU A 84 2.04 6.71 13.57
N SER A 85 2.02 7.59 14.57
CA SER A 85 3.05 7.63 15.61
C SER A 85 2.48 7.68 17.02
N LYS A 86 3.33 7.31 17.99
CA LYS A 86 3.07 7.43 19.44
C LYS A 86 4.35 7.78 20.17
N ILE A 87 4.21 8.36 21.36
CA ILE A 87 5.34 8.58 22.27
C ILE A 87 5.68 7.25 22.94
N ASN A 88 6.94 6.84 22.86
CA ASN A 88 7.44 5.71 23.62
C ASN A 88 7.56 6.12 25.10
N PRO A 89 6.83 5.46 26.03
CA PRO A 89 6.76 5.88 27.42
C PRO A 89 8.11 5.78 28.15
N ASN A 90 8.99 4.88 27.71
CA ASN A 90 10.29 4.64 28.36
C ASN A 90 11.38 5.62 27.89
N THR A 91 11.25 6.17 26.67
CA THR A 91 12.31 6.99 26.05
C THR A 91 11.87 8.40 25.69
N GLY A 92 10.57 8.71 25.76
CA GLY A 92 10.00 9.98 25.30
C GLY A 92 10.05 10.20 23.79
N ARG A 93 10.58 9.25 23.01
CA ARG A 93 10.75 9.39 21.56
C ARG A 93 9.48 9.08 20.80
N ILE A 94 9.23 9.82 19.72
CA ILE A 94 8.15 9.53 18.77
C ILE A 94 8.55 8.32 17.91
N ILE A 95 7.76 7.25 18.00
CA ILE A 95 7.94 6.00 17.25
C ILE A 95 6.71 5.70 16.39
N ASN A 96 6.88 4.91 15.33
CA ASN A 96 5.75 4.44 14.54
C ASN A 96 4.90 3.46 15.37
N ARG A 97 3.59 3.43 15.09
CA ARG A 97 2.66 2.41 15.61
C ARG A 97 1.91 1.75 14.46
N ALA A 98 1.38 0.57 14.71
CA ALA A 98 0.50 -0.11 13.77
C ALA A 98 -0.86 0.63 13.65
N ALA A 99 -1.50 0.47 12.50
CA ALA A 99 -2.88 0.90 12.27
C ALA A 99 -3.88 0.10 13.12
N THR A 100 -4.86 0.81 13.65
CA THR A 100 -6.05 0.23 14.27
C THR A 100 -7.20 0.15 13.26
N LYS A 101 -8.24 -0.61 13.58
CA LYS A 101 -9.47 -0.63 12.77
C LYS A 101 -10.06 0.78 12.60
N ALA A 102 -10.04 1.61 13.65
CA ALA A 102 -10.54 2.97 13.59
C ALA A 102 -9.72 3.85 12.64
N ASP A 103 -8.39 3.70 12.63
CA ASP A 103 -7.54 4.43 11.67
C ASP A 103 -7.87 4.05 10.22
N ILE A 104 -8.14 2.76 9.96
CA ILE A 104 -8.49 2.25 8.62
C ILE A 104 -9.88 2.75 8.21
N ASP A 105 -10.89 2.55 9.06
CA ASP A 105 -12.27 2.94 8.78
C ASP A 105 -12.41 4.44 8.52
N ALA A 106 -11.57 5.28 9.16
CA ALA A 106 -11.56 6.72 8.94
C ALA A 106 -11.09 7.14 7.53
N VAL A 107 -10.29 6.31 6.84
CA VAL A 107 -9.63 6.75 5.59
C VAL A 107 -9.76 5.77 4.41
N LYS A 108 -10.28 4.56 4.60
CA LYS A 108 -10.33 3.55 3.53
C LYS A 108 -11.04 4.02 2.26
N ASP A 109 -12.05 4.88 2.39
CA ASP A 109 -12.80 5.41 1.24
C ASP A 109 -11.91 6.26 0.31
N TYR A 110 -10.86 6.90 0.85
CA TYR A 110 -9.87 7.60 0.04
C TYR A 110 -9.03 6.63 -0.79
N LEU A 111 -8.64 5.48 -0.23
CA LEU A 111 -7.95 4.44 -0.98
C LEU A 111 -8.84 3.85 -2.08
N LEU A 112 -10.11 3.54 -1.77
CA LEU A 112 -11.03 2.98 -2.75
C LEU A 112 -11.25 3.93 -3.95
N GLN A 113 -11.43 5.22 -3.67
CA GLN A 113 -11.52 6.25 -4.70
C GLN A 113 -10.22 6.40 -5.49
N GLU A 114 -9.07 6.37 -4.82
CA GLU A 114 -7.76 6.43 -5.48
C GLU A 114 -7.57 5.26 -6.44
N ILE A 115 -7.83 4.02 -6.01
CA ILE A 115 -7.79 2.83 -6.87
C ILE A 115 -8.73 3.01 -8.07
N ARG A 116 -9.95 3.49 -7.83
CA ARG A 116 -10.95 3.72 -8.89
C ARG A 116 -10.51 4.77 -9.92
N ILE A 117 -9.78 5.80 -9.48
CA ILE A 117 -9.23 6.85 -10.36
C ILE A 117 -8.05 6.33 -11.17
N ILE A 118 -7.11 5.61 -10.55
CA ILE A 118 -5.97 5.00 -11.26
C ILE A 118 -6.45 3.94 -12.26
N ASP A 119 -7.48 3.19 -11.87
CA ASP A 119 -8.10 2.12 -12.64
C ASP A 119 -7.12 1.03 -13.11
N PRO A 120 -6.35 0.41 -12.19
CA PRO A 120 -5.33 -0.57 -12.56
C PRO A 120 -5.94 -1.93 -12.97
N VAL A 121 -5.13 -2.77 -13.60
CA VAL A 121 -5.46 -4.19 -13.81
C VAL A 121 -5.25 -4.98 -12.52
N TYR A 122 -4.17 -4.70 -11.80
CA TYR A 122 -3.81 -5.38 -10.56
C TYR A 122 -3.59 -4.40 -9.39
N VAL A 123 -4.15 -4.73 -8.24
CA VAL A 123 -3.87 -4.06 -6.95
C VAL A 123 -3.07 -5.01 -6.06
N VAL A 124 -1.81 -4.71 -5.84
CA VAL A 124 -0.90 -5.49 -5.00
C VAL A 124 -0.92 -4.93 -3.59
N THR A 125 -1.37 -5.72 -2.61
CA THR A 125 -1.42 -5.28 -1.21
C THR A 125 -0.27 -5.86 -0.40
N LEU A 126 0.37 -5.04 0.44
CA LEU A 126 1.48 -5.45 1.30
C LEU A 126 1.01 -5.59 2.75
N GLY A 127 0.61 -6.80 3.13
CA GLY A 127 0.19 -7.16 4.47
C GLY A 127 -1.31 -7.00 4.74
N ASN A 128 -1.68 -7.20 6.01
CA ASN A 128 -3.08 -7.29 6.42
C ASN A 128 -3.86 -5.98 6.29
N VAL A 129 -3.25 -4.84 6.60
CA VAL A 129 -3.95 -3.55 6.61
C VAL A 129 -4.49 -3.16 5.24
N PRO A 130 -3.68 -3.12 4.16
CA PRO A 130 -4.20 -2.83 2.83
C PRO A 130 -5.20 -3.87 2.31
N LEU A 131 -5.02 -5.14 2.66
CA LEU A 131 -5.99 -6.19 2.34
C LEU A 131 -7.36 -5.92 2.99
N LYS A 132 -7.39 -5.69 4.31
CA LYS A 132 -8.62 -5.43 5.07
C LYS A 132 -9.31 -4.12 4.65
N ALA A 133 -8.52 -3.09 4.39
CA ALA A 133 -9.03 -1.80 3.95
C ALA A 133 -9.74 -1.91 2.60
N ALA A 134 -9.19 -2.69 1.67
CA ALA A 134 -9.76 -2.88 0.34
C ALA A 134 -10.98 -3.81 0.32
N THR A 135 -10.93 -4.93 1.05
CA THR A 135 -12.02 -5.92 1.04
C THR A 135 -13.17 -5.55 1.97
N GLY A 136 -12.93 -4.69 2.97
CA GLY A 136 -13.88 -4.44 4.07
C GLY A 136 -14.04 -5.62 5.04
N ASP A 137 -13.38 -6.76 4.79
CA ASP A 137 -13.39 -7.94 5.64
C ASP A 137 -12.25 -7.86 6.64
N TYR A 138 -12.56 -7.66 7.92
CA TYR A 138 -11.57 -7.61 8.99
C TYR A 138 -11.12 -8.99 9.51
N GLY A 139 -11.84 -10.06 9.14
CA GLY A 139 -11.52 -11.45 9.45
C GLY A 139 -10.50 -12.07 8.49
N ILE A 140 -10.36 -11.50 7.28
CA ILE A 140 -9.36 -11.97 6.31
C ILE A 140 -7.93 -11.86 6.87
N SER A 141 -7.09 -12.81 6.51
CA SER A 141 -5.69 -12.87 6.94
C SER A 141 -4.79 -13.07 5.74
N ILE A 142 -3.71 -12.29 5.67
CA ILE A 142 -2.68 -12.48 4.65
C ILE A 142 -2.13 -13.90 4.65
N GLY A 143 -2.10 -14.55 5.83
CA GLY A 143 -1.61 -15.92 5.99
C GLY A 143 -2.41 -16.98 5.24
N THR A 144 -3.63 -16.68 4.82
CA THR A 144 -4.50 -17.63 4.11
C THR A 144 -4.67 -17.30 2.62
N VAL A 145 -4.45 -16.05 2.22
CA VAL A 145 -4.76 -15.58 0.86
C VAL A 145 -3.57 -15.04 0.07
N HIS A 146 -2.38 -14.97 0.66
CA HIS A 146 -1.19 -14.50 -0.05
C HIS A 146 -0.92 -15.32 -1.32
N GLY A 147 -0.39 -14.67 -2.35
CA GLY A 147 0.02 -15.33 -3.60
C GLY A 147 -1.13 -15.83 -4.47
N GLN A 148 -2.38 -15.47 -4.14
CA GLN A 148 -3.58 -15.81 -4.89
C GLN A 148 -4.23 -14.52 -5.41
N THR A 149 -4.83 -14.59 -6.61
CA THR A 149 -5.62 -13.48 -7.13
C THR A 149 -7.00 -13.52 -6.52
N LEU A 150 -7.42 -12.40 -5.92
CA LEU A 150 -8.76 -12.19 -5.38
C LEU A 150 -9.51 -11.20 -6.26
N GLU A 151 -10.81 -11.42 -6.43
CA GLU A 151 -11.70 -10.42 -7.02
C GLU A 151 -12.31 -9.59 -5.89
N VAL A 152 -12.11 -8.27 -5.93
CA VAL A 152 -12.59 -7.36 -4.89
C VAL A 152 -13.38 -6.24 -5.56
N GLU A 153 -14.61 -6.04 -5.11
CA GLU A 153 -15.45 -4.91 -5.51
C GLU A 153 -14.94 -3.64 -4.84
N VAL A 154 -14.51 -2.68 -5.64
CA VAL A 154 -14.09 -1.35 -5.23
C VAL A 154 -15.06 -0.35 -5.83
N LEU A 155 -15.92 0.22 -4.98
CA LEU A 155 -17.00 1.10 -5.38
C LEU A 155 -17.94 0.42 -6.40
N ASP A 156 -17.80 0.74 -7.68
CA ASP A 156 -18.64 0.29 -8.79
C ASP A 156 -17.94 -0.70 -9.74
N LYS A 157 -16.71 -1.16 -9.42
CA LYS A 157 -15.92 -2.03 -10.30
C LYS A 157 -15.17 -3.12 -9.53
N VAL A 158 -15.09 -4.30 -10.12
CA VAL A 158 -14.28 -5.42 -9.62
C VAL A 158 -12.84 -5.30 -10.11
N TYR A 159 -11.89 -5.42 -9.19
CA TYR A 159 -10.45 -5.40 -9.45
C TYR A 159 -9.78 -6.70 -9.00
N LYS A 160 -8.66 -7.04 -9.67
CA LYS A 160 -7.82 -8.18 -9.29
C LYS A 160 -6.83 -7.74 -8.21
N PHE A 161 -7.02 -8.24 -7.00
CA PHE A 161 -6.10 -8.03 -5.89
C PHE A 161 -5.10 -9.18 -5.82
N PHE A 162 -3.83 -8.85 -5.60
CA PHE A 162 -2.78 -9.83 -5.36
C PHE A 162 -2.12 -9.56 -4.00
N PRO A 163 -2.56 -10.25 -2.93
CA PRO A 163 -2.04 -10.03 -1.58
C PRO A 163 -0.64 -10.63 -1.41
N LEU A 164 0.25 -9.86 -0.79
CA LEU A 164 1.59 -10.28 -0.41
C LEU A 164 1.86 -10.02 1.06
N TYR A 165 2.74 -10.81 1.67
CA TYR A 165 3.33 -10.44 2.94
C TYR A 165 4.06 -9.10 2.82
N HIS A 166 3.98 -8.28 3.86
CA HIS A 166 4.76 -7.07 3.90
C HIS A 166 6.25 -7.44 4.01
N PRO A 167 7.15 -6.89 3.18
CA PRO A 167 8.57 -7.26 3.21
C PRO A 167 9.27 -7.16 4.58
N ALA A 168 8.83 -6.26 5.46
CA ALA A 168 9.36 -6.12 6.81
C ALA A 168 9.18 -7.39 7.66
N SER A 169 8.16 -8.22 7.40
CA SER A 169 7.97 -9.48 8.13
C SER A 169 8.93 -10.58 7.69
N ILE A 170 9.65 -10.38 6.57
CA ILE A 170 10.51 -11.38 5.95
C ILE A 170 11.95 -11.30 6.44
N ILE A 171 12.38 -10.10 6.87
CA ILE A 171 13.78 -9.79 7.21
C ILE A 171 14.40 -10.81 8.18
N TYR A 172 13.60 -11.36 9.11
CA TYR A 172 14.06 -12.30 10.13
C TYR A 172 13.48 -13.72 9.99
N ASN A 173 12.66 -13.99 8.97
CA ASN A 173 11.96 -15.26 8.82
C ASN A 173 12.32 -15.97 7.51
N ARG A 174 13.19 -16.98 7.60
CA ARG A 174 13.71 -17.71 6.44
C ARG A 174 12.64 -18.50 5.69
N SER A 175 11.70 -19.15 6.38
CA SER A 175 10.63 -19.90 5.70
C SER A 175 9.67 -18.96 4.98
N LEU A 176 9.36 -17.80 5.58
CA LEU A 176 8.52 -16.79 4.95
C LEU A 176 9.18 -16.15 3.72
N LYS A 177 10.52 -16.09 3.69
CA LYS A 177 11.27 -15.58 2.55
C LYS A 177 11.06 -16.43 1.30
N GLU A 178 11.10 -17.76 1.41
CA GLU A 178 10.90 -18.65 0.27
C GLU A 178 9.48 -18.53 -0.27
N ILE A 179 8.48 -18.55 0.62
CA ILE A 179 7.07 -18.33 0.27
C ILE A 179 6.87 -17.01 -0.49
N TYR A 180 7.44 -15.92 0.05
CA TYR A 180 7.31 -14.61 -0.59
C TYR A 180 7.96 -14.56 -1.97
N LEU A 181 9.14 -15.17 -2.15
CA LEU A 181 9.80 -15.22 -3.45
C LEU A 181 8.96 -15.99 -4.48
N ASP A 182 8.31 -17.08 -4.07
CA ASP A 182 7.43 -17.84 -4.96
C ASP A 182 6.17 -17.06 -5.32
N ASP A 183 5.60 -16.29 -4.39
CA ASP A 183 4.47 -15.41 -4.68
C ASP A 183 4.86 -14.26 -5.62
N LEU A 184 6.08 -13.72 -5.51
CA LEU A 184 6.59 -12.74 -6.47
C LEU A 184 6.79 -13.32 -7.87
N LYS A 185 7.21 -14.59 -7.99
CA LYS A 185 7.29 -15.25 -9.30
C LYS A 185 5.91 -15.39 -9.93
N LYS A 186 4.89 -15.78 -9.16
CA LYS A 186 3.50 -15.84 -9.63
C LYS A 186 3.02 -14.47 -10.10
N LEU A 187 3.24 -13.42 -9.31
CA LEU A 187 2.91 -12.05 -9.70
C LEU A 187 3.66 -11.66 -10.98
N SER A 188 4.96 -11.96 -11.09
CA SER A 188 5.73 -11.69 -12.31
C SER A 188 5.16 -12.39 -13.55
N GLN A 189 4.58 -13.57 -13.40
CA GLN A 189 3.95 -14.28 -14.51
C GLN A 189 2.62 -13.63 -14.90
N LEU A 190 1.84 -13.17 -13.92
CA LEU A 190 0.57 -12.48 -14.16
C LEU A 190 0.72 -11.13 -14.86
N ILE A 191 1.80 -10.40 -14.59
CA ILE A 191 2.05 -9.07 -15.18
C ILE A 191 2.75 -9.13 -16.54
N LYS A 192 3.34 -10.28 -16.92
CA LYS A 192 4.07 -10.47 -18.19
C LYS A 192 3.29 -11.28 -19.22
N GLY A 193 2.21 -11.94 -18.81
CA GLY A 193 1.30 -12.71 -19.67
C GLY A 193 0.09 -11.91 -20.07
#